data_AF-A0A1D9P422-F1
#
_entry.id   AF-A0A1D9P422-F1
#
_cell.length_a   1.000
_cell.length_b   1.000
_cell.length_c   1.000
_cell.angle_alpha   90.00
_cell.angle_beta   90.00
_cell.angle_gamma   90.00
#
_symmetry.space_group_name_H-M   'P 1'
#
loop_
_entity.id
_entity.type
_entity.pdbx_description
1 polymer ?
#
loop_
_entity_poly.entity_id
_entity_poly.type
_entity_poly.pdbx_seq_one_letter_code
_entity_poly.pdbx_strand_id
1 'polypeptide(L)' 'MDKKQKLLDLIDKAGKGSIEAAEKIAVGYYKGDFGEKNLTKAKKWASYAAKHGSEVAEELMGKL' A
#
# COMPACT_ATOMS: atom_id res chain seq x y z
N MET A 1 4.43 -16.67 -8.43
CA MET A 1 5.07 -15.42 -7.96
C MET A 1 4.80 -15.29 -6.48
N ASP A 2 5.86 -15.40 -5.67
CA ASP A 2 5.78 -15.31 -4.22
C ASP A 2 5.20 -13.97 -3.78
N LYS A 3 4.18 -13.99 -2.91
CA LYS A 3 3.54 -12.77 -2.37
C LYS A 3 4.56 -11.81 -1.76
N LYS A 4 5.63 -12.35 -1.17
CA LYS A 4 6.80 -11.61 -0.67
C LYS A 4 7.56 -10.88 -1.79
N GLN A 5 7.78 -11.54 -2.93
CA GLN A 5 8.47 -10.92 -4.07
C GLN A 5 7.66 -9.75 -4.65
N LYS A 6 6.34 -9.93 -4.76
CA LYS A 6 5.44 -8.85 -5.19
C LYS A 6 5.47 -7.65 -4.22
N LEU A 7 5.47 -7.91 -2.92
CA LEU A 7 5.58 -6.86 -1.91
C LEU A 7 6.93 -6.11 -2.03
N LEU A 8 8.04 -6.84 -2.19
CA LEU A 8 9.37 -6.27 -2.35
C LEU A 8 9.47 -5.35 -3.57
N ASP A 9 8.96 -5.80 -4.73
CA ASP A 9 8.91 -4.98 -5.96
C ASP A 9 8.10 -3.69 -5.77
N LEU A 10 6.96 -3.78 -5.09
CA LEU A 10 6.16 -2.59 -4.80
C LEU A 10 6.87 -1.64 -3.83
N ILE A 11 7.59 -2.16 -2.83
CA ILE A 11 8.33 -1.32 -1.86
C ILE A 11 9.46 -0.58 -2.57
N ASP A 12 10.20 -1.25 -3.45
CA ASP A 12 11.25 -0.62 -4.25
C ASP A 12 10.68 0.51 -5.12
N LYS A 13 9.57 0.25 -5.82
CA LYS A 13 8.88 1.27 -6.63
C LYS A 13 8.37 2.43 -5.78
N ALA A 14 7.76 2.15 -4.63
CA ALA A 14 7.27 3.18 -3.72
C ALA A 14 8.42 4.04 -3.17
N GLY A 15 9.56 3.42 -2.86
CA GLY A 15 10.79 4.12 -2.46
C GLY A 15 11.39 5.01 -3.57
N LYS A 16 11.14 4.67 -4.84
CA LYS A 16 11.48 5.50 -6.00
C LYS A 16 10.44 6.60 -6.30
N GLY A 17 9.43 6.77 -5.44
CA GLY A 17 8.38 7.78 -5.60
C GLY A 17 7.14 7.30 -6.34
N SER A 18 6.98 6.01 -6.61
CA SER A 18 5.76 5.49 -7.23
C SER A 18 4.59 5.49 -6.25
N ILE A 19 3.68 6.43 -6.45
CA ILE A 19 2.45 6.59 -5.65
C ILE A 19 1.54 5.37 -5.81
N GLU A 20 1.36 4.89 -7.05
CA GLU A 20 0.59 3.67 -7.34
C GLU A 20 1.14 2.44 -6.61
N ALA A 21 2.47 2.34 -6.45
CA ALA A 21 3.06 1.23 -5.74
C ALA A 21 2.73 1.31 -4.23
N ALA A 22 2.83 2.49 -3.64
CA ALA A 22 2.44 2.72 -2.24
C ALA A 22 0.94 2.44 -2.02
N GLU A 23 0.08 2.86 -2.95
CA GLU A 23 -1.35 2.54 -2.95
C GLU A 23 -1.60 1.02 -3.00
N LYS A 24 -0.94 0.30 -3.93
CA LYS A 24 -1.05 -1.16 -4.04
C LYS A 24 -0.56 -1.87 -2.78
N ILE A 25 0.47 -1.34 -2.11
CA ILE A 25 0.92 -1.86 -0.81
C ILE A 25 -0.17 -1.63 0.25
N ALA A 26 -0.74 -0.43 0.32
CA ALA A 26 -1.77 -0.09 1.28
C ALA A 26 -2.99 -1.00 1.13
N VAL A 27 -3.51 -1.13 -0.09
CA VAL A 27 -4.64 -2.00 -0.43
C VAL A 27 -4.29 -3.46 -0.15
N GLY A 28 -3.08 -3.90 -0.50
CA GLY A 28 -2.64 -5.28 -0.29
C GLY A 28 -2.56 -5.64 1.20
N TYR A 29 -2.09 -4.73 2.06
CA TYR A 29 -2.12 -4.94 3.51
C TYR A 29 -3.54 -4.87 4.09
N TYR A 30 -4.43 -4.05 3.54
CA TYR A 30 -5.84 -4.00 3.96
C TYR A 30 -6.59 -5.28 3.61
N LYS A 31 -6.33 -5.84 2.42
CA LYS A 31 -6.96 -7.08 1.93
C LYS A 31 -6.30 -8.36 2.46
N GLY A 32 -5.02 -8.30 2.84
CA GLY A 32 -4.24 -9.47 3.26
C GLY A 32 -3.55 -10.19 2.10
N ASP A 33 -3.35 -9.51 0.95
CA ASP A 33 -2.70 -10.08 -0.23
C ASP A 33 -1.27 -10.57 0.03
N PHE A 34 -0.59 -9.99 1.02
CA PHE A 34 0.78 -10.35 1.41
C PHE A 34 0.86 -11.41 2.51
N GLY A 35 -0.27 -11.98 2.94
CA GLY A 35 -0.36 -12.98 4.01
C GLY A 35 -1.51 -12.65 4.94
N GLU A 36 -1.24 -11.82 5.95
CA GLU A 36 -2.24 -11.38 6.92
C GLU A 36 -2.62 -9.91 6.68
N LYS A 37 -3.88 -9.60 7.00
CA LYS A 37 -4.33 -8.20 7.01
C LYS A 37 -3.54 -7.43 8.06
N ASN A 38 -3.03 -6.28 7.67
CA ASN A 38 -2.29 -5.42 8.58
C ASN A 38 -2.74 -3.97 8.39
N LEU A 39 -3.76 -3.58 9.15
CA LEU A 39 -4.35 -2.25 9.06
C LEU A 39 -3.35 -1.14 9.40
N THR A 40 -2.44 -1.38 10.35
CA THR A 40 -1.38 -0.43 10.71
C THR A 40 -0.45 -0.14 9.54
N LYS A 41 0.02 -1.18 8.83
CA LYS A 41 0.84 -1.01 7.64
C LYS A 41 0.04 -0.43 6.49
N ALA A 42 -1.20 -0.89 6.29
CA ALA A 42 -2.10 -0.34 5.27
C ALA A 42 -2.26 1.17 5.45
N LYS A 43 -2.56 1.65 6.67
CA LYS A 43 -2.71 3.07 6.99
C LYS A 43 -1.42 3.87 6.78
N LYS A 44 -0.27 3.29 7.11
CA LYS A 44 1.04 3.95 6.88
C LYS A 44 1.30 4.20 5.39
N TRP A 45 1.11 3.19 4.56
CA TRP A 45 1.29 3.31 3.10
C TRP A 45 0.18 4.13 2.44
N ALA A 46 -1.06 4.02 2.93
CA ALA A 46 -2.19 4.82 2.48
C ALA A 46 -1.93 6.30 2.76
N SER A 47 -1.48 6.66 3.97
CA SER A 47 -1.16 8.04 4.32
C SER A 47 -0.05 8.61 3.44
N TYR A 48 0.96 7.82 3.10
CA TYR A 48 1.98 8.24 2.14
C TYR A 48 1.37 8.49 0.76
N ALA A 49 0.67 7.50 0.18
CA ALA A 49 0.09 7.63 -1.15
C ALA A 49 -0.93 8.78 -1.24
N ALA A 50 -1.79 8.94 -0.22
CA ALA A 50 -2.74 10.03 -0.07
C ALA A 50 -2.08 11.41 -0.06
N LYS A 51 -1.02 11.58 0.75
CA LYS A 51 -0.24 12.83 0.78
C LYS A 51 0.37 13.20 -0.57
N HIS A 52 0.59 12.21 -1.43
CA HIS A 52 1.11 12.39 -2.78
C HIS A 52 0.02 12.38 -3.87
N GLY A 53 -1.28 12.40 -3.50
CA GLY A 53 -2.40 12.57 -4.43
C GLY A 53 -3.10 11.28 -4.88
N SER A 54 -2.90 10.14 -4.21
CA SER A 54 -3.72 8.93 -4.46
C SER A 54 -5.07 9.04 -3.77
N GLU A 55 -6.12 9.28 -4.57
CA GLU A 55 -7.52 9.28 -4.12
C GLU A 55 -7.94 7.91 -3.56
N VAL A 56 -7.44 6.81 -4.14
CA VAL A 56 -7.71 5.45 -3.65
C VAL A 56 -7.14 5.26 -2.25
N ALA A 57 -5.94 5.79 -1.99
CA ALA A 57 -5.34 5.72 -0.67
C ALA A 57 -6.07 6.62 0.34
N GLU A 58 -6.56 7.79 -0.08
CA GLU A 58 -7.44 8.63 0.75
C GLU A 58 -8.74 7.90 1.12
N GLU A 59 -9.40 7.28 0.14
CA GLU A 59 -10.61 6.49 0.39
C GLU A 59 -10.32 5.30 1.32
N LEU A 60 -9.19 4.63 1.12
CA LEU A 60 -8.75 3.52 1.97
C LEU A 60 -8.54 3.98 3.42
N MET A 61 -8.02 5.19 3.64
CA MET A 61 -7.88 5.76 5.00
C MET A 61 -9.22 6.01 5.67
N GLY A 62 -10.28 6.36 4.92
CA GLY A 62 -11.64 6.47 5.48
C GLY A 62 -12.25 5.12 5.87
N LYS A 63 -11.77 4.03 5.27
CA LYS A 63 -12.20 2.64 5.52
C LYS A 63 -11.37 1.92 6.59
N LEU A 64 -10.26 2.52 7.04
CA LEU A 64 -9.25 1.96 7.96
C LEU A 64 -9.43 2.46 9.41
#